data_AF-A0A663ABC3-F1
#
_entry.id   AF-A0A663ABC3-F1
#
_cell.length_a   1.000
_cell.length_b   1.000
_cell.length_c   1.000
_cell.angle_alpha   90.00
_cell.angle_beta   90.00
_cell.angle_gamma   90.00
#
_symmetry.space_group_name_H-M   'P 1'
#
loop_
_entity.id
_entity.type
_entity.pdbx_description
1 polymer ?
#
loop_
_entity_poly.entity_id
_entity_poly.type
_entity_poly.pdbx_seq_one_letter_code
_entity_poly.pdbx_strand_id
1 'polypeptide(L)'
;MSRSDFAVAVDNTRETYGENGIWGLAASEPDHGLEYVGAWQDSAIGHRTDDEPAFTSDHLLVLYRLPGLQLDGEQFYRAWLWSGAVPEPSSQLEAIRPSIHLVRDSDDMRRYDPASTATEGPVPVSFNTPATPGPDGPTIEFPLHAGKVEYAAKKTEIGDAGGYGATWTGAYDSVQGVNATCVMKWPADRAYDIRWNAEIKATPK
;
A
#
# COMPACT_ATOMS: atom_id res chain seq x y z
N MET A 1 8.66 -11.64 -6.16
CA MET A 1 7.85 -12.86 -6.37
C MET A 1 7.33 -12.90 -7.79
N SER A 2 6.99 -14.09 -8.30
CA SER A 2 6.38 -14.24 -9.63
C SER A 2 4.89 -13.86 -9.60
N ARG A 3 4.25 -13.73 -10.76
CA ARG A 3 2.81 -13.43 -10.85
C ARG A 3 1.94 -14.53 -10.23
N SER A 4 2.33 -15.80 -10.35
CA SER A 4 1.61 -16.91 -9.71
C SER A 4 1.76 -16.90 -8.20
N ASP A 5 2.97 -16.62 -7.68
CA ASP A 5 3.18 -16.52 -6.23
C ASP A 5 2.41 -15.33 -5.64
N PHE A 6 2.34 -14.23 -6.40
CA PHE A 6 1.54 -13.07 -6.02
C PHE A 6 0.05 -13.42 -5.93
N ALA A 7 -0.49 -14.19 -6.89
CA ALA A 7 -1.88 -14.63 -6.83
C ALA A 7 -2.16 -15.50 -5.58
N VAL A 8 -1.23 -16.37 -5.20
CA VAL A 8 -1.35 -17.16 -3.95
C VAL A 8 -1.29 -16.26 -2.72
N ALA A 9 -0.36 -15.30 -2.68
CA ALA A 9 -0.26 -14.35 -1.57
C ALA A 9 -1.56 -13.54 -1.41
N VAL A 10 -2.12 -13.07 -2.53
CA VAL A 10 -3.41 -12.39 -2.62
C VAL A 10 -4.53 -13.24 -2.00
N ASP A 11 -4.65 -14.51 -2.39
CA ASP A 11 -5.67 -15.41 -1.85
C ASP A 11 -5.52 -15.58 -0.33
N ASN A 12 -4.29 -15.76 0.16
CA ASN A 12 -4.00 -15.81 1.58
C ASN A 12 -4.41 -14.51 2.31
N THR A 13 -4.18 -13.33 1.69
CA THR A 13 -4.62 -12.07 2.31
C THR A 13 -6.15 -12.00 2.41
N ARG A 14 -6.88 -12.54 1.43
CA ARG A 14 -8.34 -12.57 1.46
C ARG A 14 -8.87 -13.54 2.51
N GLU A 15 -8.26 -14.71 2.64
CA GLU A 15 -8.65 -15.70 3.65
C GLU A 15 -8.43 -15.17 5.07
N THR A 16 -7.29 -14.53 5.32
CA THR A 16 -6.93 -14.03 6.67
C THR A 16 -7.59 -12.69 7.00
N TYR A 17 -7.63 -11.74 6.06
CA TYR A 17 -8.04 -10.37 6.32
C TYR A 17 -9.44 -10.03 5.77
N GLY A 18 -10.08 -10.92 5.01
CA GLY A 18 -11.40 -10.69 4.43
C GLY A 18 -11.41 -9.46 3.52
N GLU A 19 -12.35 -8.54 3.78
CA GLU A 19 -12.46 -7.26 3.07
C GLU A 19 -11.33 -6.26 3.38
N ASN A 20 -10.45 -6.58 4.34
CA ASN A 20 -9.22 -5.82 4.62
C ASN A 20 -8.00 -6.35 3.85
N GLY A 21 -8.19 -7.37 3.00
CA GLY A 21 -7.15 -7.89 2.11
C GLY A 21 -6.70 -6.89 1.05
N ILE A 22 -5.75 -7.29 0.20
CA ILE A 22 -5.14 -6.39 -0.78
C ILE A 22 -6.16 -5.74 -1.71
N TRP A 23 -7.19 -6.45 -2.17
CA TRP A 23 -8.23 -5.87 -3.03
C TRP A 23 -9.28 -5.03 -2.30
N GLY A 24 -9.22 -4.94 -0.97
CA GLY A 24 -10.23 -4.26 -0.17
C GLY A 24 -11.63 -4.87 -0.38
N LEU A 25 -12.59 -4.00 -0.70
CA LEU A 25 -13.98 -4.37 -1.02
C LEU A 25 -14.15 -5.00 -2.41
N ALA A 26 -13.14 -4.92 -3.28
CA ALA A 26 -13.21 -5.52 -4.61
C ALA A 26 -13.02 -7.04 -4.52
N ALA A 27 -13.75 -7.78 -5.36
CA ALA A 27 -13.66 -9.24 -5.40
C ALA A 27 -12.34 -9.75 -6.02
N SER A 28 -11.64 -8.92 -6.79
CA SER A 28 -10.40 -9.24 -7.49
C SER A 28 -9.64 -7.97 -7.85
N GLU A 29 -8.42 -8.14 -8.38
CA GLU A 29 -7.66 -7.06 -9.02
C GLU A 29 -8.52 -6.34 -10.07
N PRO A 30 -8.59 -5.00 -10.04
CA PRO A 30 -9.28 -4.25 -11.07
C PRO A 30 -8.51 -4.35 -12.39
N ASP A 31 -9.22 -4.37 -13.51
CA ASP A 31 -8.58 -4.26 -14.82
C ASP A 31 -8.03 -2.84 -15.01
N HIS A 32 -6.75 -2.67 -14.65
CA HIS A 32 -6.08 -1.39 -14.70
C HIS A 32 -5.16 -1.22 -15.92
N GLY A 33 -5.05 -2.23 -16.80
CA GLY A 33 -4.21 -2.16 -17.99
C GLY A 33 -2.72 -1.91 -17.72
N LEU A 34 -2.23 -2.24 -16.51
CA LEU A 34 -0.83 -2.08 -16.13
C LEU A 34 -0.09 -3.41 -16.28
N GLU A 35 1.20 -3.36 -16.59
CA GLU A 35 2.03 -4.55 -16.75
C GLU A 35 2.64 -4.95 -15.41
N TYR A 36 2.41 -6.18 -14.95
CA TYR A 36 3.00 -6.69 -13.71
C TYR A 36 4.52 -6.83 -13.84
N VAL A 37 5.26 -6.26 -12.89
CA VAL A 37 6.74 -6.31 -12.86
C VAL A 37 7.21 -7.26 -11.77
N GLY A 38 6.65 -7.13 -10.57
CA GLY A 38 7.02 -7.95 -9.43
C GLY A 38 6.30 -7.53 -8.16
N ALA A 39 6.40 -8.36 -7.14
CA ALA A 39 5.93 -8.04 -5.80
C ALA A 39 6.87 -8.55 -4.71
N TRP A 40 6.75 -7.97 -3.51
CA TRP A 40 7.49 -8.30 -2.30
C TRP A 40 6.51 -8.44 -1.16
N GLN A 41 6.77 -9.40 -0.28
CA GLN A 41 5.97 -9.66 0.90
C GLN A 41 6.87 -9.61 2.13
N ASP A 42 6.30 -9.13 3.23
CA ASP A 42 6.88 -9.25 4.56
C ASP A 42 5.76 -9.57 5.56
N SER A 43 6.11 -10.24 6.65
CA SER A 43 5.18 -10.66 7.70
C SER A 43 5.82 -10.46 9.06
N ALA A 44 5.05 -10.01 10.04
CA ALA A 44 5.57 -9.74 11.38
C ALA A 44 4.60 -10.17 12.48
N ILE A 45 5.17 -10.53 13.63
CA ILE A 45 4.45 -10.66 14.90
C ILE A 45 4.96 -9.55 15.80
N GLY A 46 4.09 -8.60 16.11
CA GLY A 46 4.41 -7.52 17.03
C GLY A 46 4.20 -7.96 18.48
N HIS A 47 5.09 -7.55 19.35
CA HIS A 47 5.05 -7.90 20.77
C HIS A 47 4.86 -6.64 21.62
N ARG A 48 4.22 -6.82 22.78
CA ARG A 48 4.09 -5.81 23.83
C ARG A 48 5.42 -5.65 24.58
N THR A 49 5.47 -4.71 25.52
CA THR A 49 6.66 -4.50 26.37
C THR A 49 6.97 -5.68 27.29
N ASP A 50 5.99 -6.53 27.58
CA ASP A 50 6.14 -7.77 28.35
C ASP A 50 6.44 -9.00 27.47
N ASP A 51 6.77 -8.78 26.20
CA ASP A 51 7.12 -9.82 25.21
C ASP A 51 5.97 -10.76 24.82
N GLU A 52 4.74 -10.44 25.21
CA GLU A 52 3.55 -11.15 24.73
C GLU A 52 3.14 -10.65 23.34
N PRO A 53 2.65 -11.52 22.44
CA PRO A 53 2.11 -11.09 21.15
C PRO A 53 1.02 -10.03 21.31
N ALA A 54 1.06 -9.03 20.44
CA ALA A 54 0.11 -7.92 20.38
C ALA A 54 -0.70 -7.94 19.07
N PHE A 55 -0.06 -8.37 17.97
CA PHE A 55 -0.68 -8.50 16.67
C PHE A 55 0.14 -9.40 15.75
N THR A 56 -0.52 -9.89 14.70
CA THR A 56 0.13 -10.41 13.49
C THR A 56 -0.13 -9.44 12.33
N SER A 57 0.81 -9.33 11.39
CA SER A 57 0.65 -8.47 10.23
C SER A 57 1.32 -9.04 8.99
N ASP A 58 0.73 -8.72 7.84
CA ASP A 58 1.27 -9.01 6.52
C ASP A 58 1.31 -7.74 5.68
N HIS A 59 2.32 -7.66 4.83
CA HIS A 59 2.60 -6.50 4.01
C HIS A 59 2.94 -6.94 2.60
N LEU A 60 2.38 -6.23 1.62
CA LEU A 60 2.67 -6.46 0.20
C LEU A 60 3.04 -5.15 -0.46
N LEU A 61 4.10 -5.20 -1.27
CA LEU A 61 4.42 -4.18 -2.25
C LEU A 61 4.31 -4.83 -3.63
N VAL A 62 3.49 -4.25 -4.51
CA VAL A 62 3.37 -4.69 -5.91
C VAL A 62 3.81 -3.56 -6.81
N LEU A 63 4.62 -3.88 -7.80
CA LEU A 63 5.11 -2.93 -8.79
C LEU A 63 4.55 -3.29 -10.16
N TYR A 64 3.94 -2.29 -10.79
CA TYR A 64 3.46 -2.36 -12.15
C TYR A 64 4.14 -1.31 -13.01
N ARG A 65 4.37 -1.62 -14.29
CA ARG A 65 4.81 -0.64 -15.28
C ARG A 65 3.58 0.01 -15.93
N LEU A 66 3.65 1.32 -16.20
CA LEU A 66 2.62 2.04 -16.95
C LEU A 66 2.95 1.96 -18.46
N PRO A 67 2.28 1.10 -19.24
CA PRO A 67 2.51 1.04 -20.67
C PRO A 67 2.09 2.37 -21.34
N GLY A 68 2.84 2.78 -22.38
CA GLY A 68 2.53 3.97 -23.17
C GLY A 68 2.99 5.32 -22.57
N LEU A 69 3.46 5.34 -21.33
CA LEU A 69 4.11 6.51 -20.73
C LEU A 69 5.64 6.30 -20.72
N GLN A 70 6.25 6.32 -21.91
CA GLN A 70 7.69 6.40 -22.07
C GLN A 70 8.01 7.77 -22.67
N LEU A 71 8.68 8.61 -21.89
CA LEU A 71 9.11 9.94 -22.31
C LEU A 71 10.63 9.91 -22.33
N ASP A 72 11.24 10.17 -23.49
CA ASP A 72 12.69 10.43 -23.67
C ASP A 72 13.63 9.72 -22.67
N GLY A 73 13.69 8.40 -22.72
CA GLY A 73 14.61 7.62 -21.88
C GLY A 73 14.17 7.43 -20.43
N GLU A 74 12.91 7.74 -20.10
CA GLU A 74 12.30 7.52 -18.80
C GLU A 74 11.22 6.43 -18.87
N GLN A 75 10.99 5.76 -17.74
CA GLN A 75 9.93 4.80 -17.56
C GLN A 75 9.16 5.09 -16.28
N PHE A 76 7.87 4.77 -16.31
CA PHE A 76 6.94 5.07 -15.23
C PHE A 76 6.35 3.79 -14.67
N TYR A 77 6.25 3.77 -13.34
CA TYR A 77 5.79 2.62 -12.59
C TYR A 77 4.79 3.05 -11.54
N ARG A 78 3.88 2.14 -11.18
CA ARG A 78 2.96 2.30 -10.06
C ARG A 78 3.33 1.27 -9.01
N ALA A 79 3.69 1.75 -7.83
CA ALA A 79 3.74 0.92 -6.65
C ALA A 79 2.36 0.89 -5.99
N TRP A 80 2.01 -0.27 -5.48
CA TRP A 80 0.88 -0.51 -4.62
C TRP A 80 1.38 -1.14 -3.33
N LEU A 81 1.15 -0.44 -2.23
CA LEU A 81 1.42 -0.89 -0.88
C LEU A 81 0.12 -1.36 -0.23
N TRP A 82 0.15 -2.54 0.35
CA TRP A 82 -0.87 -3.05 1.24
C TRP A 82 -0.25 -3.46 2.57
N SER A 83 -0.96 -3.21 3.66
CA SER A 83 -0.61 -3.72 4.99
C SER A 83 -1.87 -4.05 5.76
N GLY A 84 -1.98 -5.30 6.20
CA GLY A 84 -3.03 -5.78 7.09
C GLY A 84 -2.47 -6.12 8.46
N ALA A 85 -3.25 -5.89 9.52
CA ALA A 85 -2.92 -6.36 10.85
C ALA A 85 -4.14 -6.96 11.55
N VAL A 86 -3.90 -8.01 12.34
CA VAL A 86 -4.87 -8.67 13.22
C VAL A 86 -4.38 -8.52 14.66
N PRO A 87 -5.09 -7.78 15.54
CA PRO A 87 -4.69 -7.68 16.94
C PRO A 87 -4.98 -8.98 17.70
N GLU A 88 -4.19 -9.25 18.73
CA GLU A 88 -4.52 -10.29 19.72
C GLU A 88 -5.78 -9.90 20.52
N PRO A 89 -6.54 -10.85 21.10
CA PRO A 89 -7.81 -10.57 21.79
C PRO A 89 -7.73 -9.52 22.91
N SER A 90 -6.58 -9.43 23.59
CA SER A 90 -6.32 -8.45 24.67
C SER A 90 -5.75 -7.12 24.18
N SER A 91 -5.63 -6.92 22.87
CA SER A 91 -4.98 -5.78 22.24
C SER A 91 -5.91 -5.07 21.26
N GLN A 92 -5.54 -3.83 20.92
CA GLN A 92 -6.17 -3.04 19.88
C GLN A 92 -5.09 -2.38 19.03
N LEU A 93 -5.34 -2.27 17.72
CA LEU A 93 -4.51 -1.55 16.79
C LEU A 93 -4.64 -0.04 17.03
N GLU A 94 -3.49 0.64 17.00
CA GLU A 94 -3.40 2.10 17.09
C GLU A 94 -2.95 2.75 15.78
N ALA A 95 -2.08 2.07 15.02
CA ALA A 95 -1.61 2.59 13.75
C ALA A 95 -1.11 1.52 12.79
N ILE A 96 -1.25 1.80 11.50
CA ILE A 96 -0.68 1.03 10.39
C ILE A 96 -0.06 2.04 9.41
N ARG A 97 1.25 1.93 9.14
CA ARG A 97 2.02 2.93 8.40
C ARG A 97 2.90 2.31 7.30
N PRO A 98 2.32 1.83 6.18
CA PRO A 98 3.10 1.47 5.01
C PRO A 98 3.76 2.70 4.39
N SER A 99 4.99 2.55 3.91
CA SER A 99 5.75 3.59 3.24
C SER A 99 6.73 3.03 2.21
N ILE A 100 7.02 3.83 1.19
CA ILE A 100 8.01 3.58 0.14
C ILE A 100 8.85 4.83 -0.06
N HIS A 101 10.14 4.62 -0.33
CA HIS A 101 11.11 5.67 -0.60
C HIS A 101 11.96 5.27 -1.80
N LEU A 102 12.20 6.27 -2.65
CA LEU A 102 13.15 6.15 -3.74
C LEU A 102 14.57 6.23 -3.20
N VAL A 103 15.48 5.44 -3.76
CA VAL A 103 16.85 5.31 -3.23
C VAL A 103 17.78 6.38 -3.83
N ARG A 104 17.48 6.87 -5.03
CA ARG A 104 18.37 7.76 -5.78
C ARG A 104 17.70 9.09 -6.09
N ASP A 105 18.50 10.14 -6.03
CA ASP A 105 18.09 11.52 -6.36
C ASP A 105 17.64 11.72 -7.81
N SER A 106 17.93 10.78 -8.70
CA SER A 106 17.48 10.81 -10.10
C SER A 106 16.13 10.12 -10.32
N ASP A 107 15.61 9.43 -9.30
CA ASP A 107 14.28 8.84 -9.30
C ASP A 107 13.28 9.86 -8.76
N ASP A 108 12.06 9.81 -9.24
CA ASP A 108 11.08 10.86 -8.99
C ASP A 108 9.73 10.28 -8.58
N MET A 109 9.25 10.72 -7.40
CA MET A 109 7.94 10.39 -6.85
C MET A 109 6.90 11.36 -7.39
N ARG A 110 5.84 10.82 -7.98
CA ARG A 110 4.76 11.58 -8.61
C ARG A 110 3.47 11.36 -7.82
N ARG A 111 2.34 11.23 -8.51
CA ARG A 111 1.00 11.08 -7.91
C ARG A 111 0.97 9.94 -6.88
N TYR A 112 0.21 10.13 -5.80
CA TYR A 112 -0.06 9.11 -4.79
C TYR A 112 -1.52 9.14 -4.36
N ASP A 113 -2.00 8.02 -3.83
CA ASP A 113 -3.35 7.85 -3.27
C ASP A 113 -3.26 6.90 -2.05
N PRO A 114 -3.95 7.16 -0.93
CA PRO A 114 -4.78 8.34 -0.67
C PRO A 114 -3.98 9.65 -0.54
N ALA A 115 -4.53 10.72 -1.13
CA ALA A 115 -3.96 12.07 -1.09
C ALA A 115 -4.67 13.02 -0.10
N SER A 116 -5.78 12.58 0.48
CA SER A 116 -6.55 13.33 1.47
C SER A 116 -6.82 12.49 2.71
N THR A 117 -7.20 13.15 3.80
CA THR A 117 -7.66 12.47 5.01
C THR A 117 -9.07 11.92 4.80
N ALA A 118 -9.28 10.67 5.19
CA ALA A 118 -10.59 10.03 5.28
C ALA A 118 -10.85 9.62 6.73
N THR A 119 -12.02 9.98 7.27
CA THR A 119 -12.44 9.66 8.65
C THR A 119 -13.68 8.79 8.71
N GLU A 120 -14.32 8.55 7.57
CA GLU A 120 -15.57 7.83 7.44
C GLU A 120 -15.71 7.23 6.05
N GLY A 121 -16.44 6.12 5.94
CA GLY A 121 -16.67 5.41 4.70
C GLY A 121 -15.43 4.69 4.14
N PRO A 122 -15.60 3.89 3.08
CA PRO A 122 -14.47 3.25 2.40
C PRO A 122 -13.47 4.27 1.86
N VAL A 123 -12.19 3.91 1.87
CA VAL A 123 -11.10 4.78 1.40
C VAL A 123 -10.70 4.37 -0.02
N PRO A 124 -10.82 5.27 -1.01
CA PRO A 124 -10.49 4.95 -2.39
C PRO A 124 -8.98 5.00 -2.66
N VAL A 125 -8.51 4.08 -3.49
CA VAL A 125 -7.15 4.05 -4.03
C VAL A 125 -7.21 3.84 -5.54
N SER A 126 -6.72 4.83 -6.29
CA SER A 126 -6.87 4.88 -7.74
C SER A 126 -5.67 4.27 -8.46
N PHE A 127 -5.93 3.53 -9.52
CA PHE A 127 -4.97 2.98 -10.49
C PHE A 127 -4.97 3.74 -11.81
N ASN A 128 -5.47 4.97 -11.83
CA ASN A 128 -5.62 5.73 -13.06
C ASN A 128 -4.30 5.81 -13.85
N THR A 129 -4.42 5.63 -15.15
CA THR A 129 -3.34 5.81 -16.12
C THR A 129 -3.60 7.07 -16.94
N PRO A 130 -2.60 7.59 -17.67
CA PRO A 130 -2.84 8.64 -18.65
C PRO A 130 -3.88 8.26 -19.72
N ALA A 131 -4.04 6.97 -20.01
CA ALA A 131 -5.03 6.46 -20.97
C ALA A 131 -6.46 6.38 -20.39
N THR A 132 -6.59 6.30 -19.06
CA THR A 132 -7.87 6.26 -18.34
C THR A 132 -7.89 7.32 -17.23
N PRO A 133 -7.82 8.62 -17.56
CA PRO A 133 -7.81 9.67 -16.56
C PRO A 133 -9.22 9.89 -15.99
N GLY A 134 -9.30 10.37 -14.76
CA GLY A 134 -10.56 10.83 -14.14
C GLY A 134 -11.24 9.81 -13.23
N PRO A 135 -12.46 10.13 -12.75
CA PRO A 135 -13.16 9.34 -11.72
C PRO A 135 -13.60 7.94 -12.19
N ASP A 136 -13.67 7.71 -13.50
CA ASP A 136 -14.08 6.43 -14.10
C ASP A 136 -12.91 5.45 -14.28
N GLY A 137 -11.70 5.84 -13.90
CA GLY A 137 -10.55 4.96 -13.97
C GLY A 137 -10.56 3.89 -12.86
N PRO A 138 -9.77 2.81 -13.05
CA PRO A 138 -9.73 1.67 -12.14
C PRO A 138 -9.42 2.11 -10.72
N THR A 139 -10.30 1.80 -9.78
CA THR A 139 -10.18 2.19 -8.37
C THR A 139 -10.60 1.02 -7.51
N ILE A 140 -9.91 0.81 -6.39
CA ILE A 140 -10.42 -0.03 -5.31
C ILE A 140 -10.78 0.82 -4.12
N GLU A 141 -11.61 0.27 -3.24
CA GLU A 141 -11.89 0.86 -1.94
C GLU A 141 -11.57 -0.17 -0.86
N PHE A 142 -11.01 0.27 0.26
CA PHE A 142 -10.85 -0.58 1.44
C PHE A 142 -11.67 -0.02 2.61
N PRO A 143 -12.22 -0.89 3.48
CA PRO A 143 -13.09 -0.44 4.55
C PRO A 143 -12.33 0.36 5.60
N LEU A 144 -13.00 1.38 6.14
CA LEU A 144 -12.57 2.12 7.32
C LEU A 144 -13.62 1.95 8.41
N HIS A 145 -13.47 0.91 9.23
CA HIS A 145 -14.42 0.63 10.31
C HIS A 145 -14.26 1.57 11.50
N ALA A 146 -13.04 2.04 11.74
CA ALA A 146 -12.70 2.94 12.83
C ALA A 146 -11.47 3.78 12.49
N GLY A 147 -11.30 4.89 13.21
CA GLY A 147 -10.13 5.74 13.07
C GLY A 147 -10.17 6.61 11.81
N LYS A 148 -9.00 6.87 11.26
CA LYS A 148 -8.80 7.70 10.06
C LYS A 148 -7.61 7.22 9.24
N VAL A 149 -7.64 7.50 7.95
CA VAL A 149 -6.51 7.33 7.03
C VAL A 149 -6.07 8.69 6.53
N GLU A 150 -4.76 8.92 6.48
CA GLU A 150 -4.14 10.11 5.90
C GLU A 150 -2.80 9.75 5.24
N TYR A 151 -2.28 10.63 4.38
CA TYR A 151 -0.90 10.50 3.96
C TYR A 151 0.04 10.95 5.08
N ALA A 152 1.18 10.27 5.22
CA ALA A 152 2.18 10.56 6.23
C ALA A 152 3.02 11.77 5.78
N ALA A 153 2.60 13.00 6.11
CA ALA A 153 3.26 14.23 5.64
C ALA A 153 4.79 14.29 5.87
N LYS A 154 5.31 13.65 6.92
CA LYS A 154 6.76 13.56 7.19
C LYS A 154 7.51 12.52 6.34
N LYS A 155 6.80 11.56 5.76
CA LYS A 155 7.34 10.51 4.88
C LYS A 155 6.99 10.75 3.40
N THR A 156 6.14 11.74 3.11
CA THR A 156 5.67 12.04 1.76
C THR A 156 6.39 13.26 1.19
N GLU A 157 7.17 13.02 0.14
CA GLU A 157 7.91 14.02 -0.62
C GLU A 157 7.77 13.71 -2.11
N ILE A 158 7.34 14.71 -2.89
CA ILE A 158 7.15 14.61 -4.35
C ILE A 158 8.38 15.18 -5.04
N GLY A 159 8.76 14.55 -6.15
CA GLY A 159 9.96 14.89 -6.90
C GLY A 159 11.13 13.95 -6.61
N ASP A 160 12.32 14.47 -6.84
CA ASP A 160 13.61 13.78 -6.77
C ASP A 160 13.85 13.13 -5.40
N ALA A 161 14.27 11.86 -5.39
CA ALA A 161 14.42 11.03 -4.17
C ALA A 161 13.18 10.98 -3.27
N GLY A 162 11.99 11.23 -3.85
CA GLY A 162 10.76 11.34 -3.09
C GLY A 162 10.35 10.05 -2.35
N GLY A 163 9.43 10.24 -1.42
CA GLY A 163 8.85 9.18 -0.61
C GLY A 163 7.34 9.31 -0.55
N TYR A 164 6.68 8.22 -0.19
CA TYR A 164 5.25 8.23 0.09
C TYR A 164 4.93 7.25 1.21
N GLY A 165 4.08 7.69 2.15
CA GLY A 165 3.49 6.80 3.13
C GLY A 165 2.03 7.10 3.35
N ALA A 166 1.25 6.06 3.63
CA ALA A 166 -0.09 6.18 4.16
C ALA A 166 -0.05 5.86 5.66
N THR A 167 -1.01 6.37 6.40
CA THR A 167 -1.12 6.13 7.83
C THR A 167 -2.58 5.99 8.18
N TRP A 168 -2.94 4.81 8.67
CA TRP A 168 -4.14 4.65 9.46
C TRP A 168 -3.81 4.88 10.93
N THR A 169 -4.69 5.58 11.65
CA THR A 169 -4.65 5.69 13.11
C THR A 169 -6.05 5.54 13.69
N GLY A 170 -6.18 4.81 14.79
CA GLY A 170 -7.45 4.59 15.46
C GLY A 170 -7.27 3.88 16.80
N ALA A 171 -8.38 3.36 17.33
CA ALA A 171 -8.39 2.36 18.38
C ALA A 171 -9.36 1.30 17.91
N TYR A 172 -8.83 0.18 17.41
CA TYR A 172 -9.66 -0.85 16.78
C TYR A 172 -9.16 -2.24 17.14
N ASP A 173 -10.07 -3.08 17.61
CA ASP A 173 -9.75 -4.39 18.17
C ASP A 173 -10.08 -5.56 17.24
N SER A 174 -10.21 -5.26 15.95
CA SER A 174 -10.41 -6.22 14.88
C SER A 174 -9.42 -5.93 13.74
N VAL A 175 -9.55 -6.69 12.66
CA VAL A 175 -8.69 -6.63 11.49
C VAL A 175 -8.78 -5.28 10.80
N GLN A 176 -7.63 -4.64 10.50
CA GLN A 176 -7.59 -3.43 9.67
C GLN A 176 -6.54 -3.58 8.57
N GLY A 177 -6.95 -3.23 7.35
CA GLY A 177 -6.08 -3.12 6.18
C GLY A 177 -5.88 -1.67 5.76
N VAL A 178 -4.73 -1.35 5.17
CA VAL A 178 -4.45 -0.06 4.53
C VAL A 178 -3.91 -0.32 3.14
N ASN A 179 -4.55 0.28 2.14
CA ASN A 179 -4.05 0.31 0.78
C ASN A 179 -3.54 1.70 0.42
N ALA A 180 -2.47 1.74 -0.36
CA ALA A 180 -1.89 2.97 -0.88
C ALA A 180 -1.23 2.72 -2.24
N THR A 181 -1.21 3.70 -3.12
CA THR A 181 -0.46 3.63 -4.37
C THR A 181 0.34 4.90 -4.61
N CYS A 182 1.44 4.79 -5.36
CA CYS A 182 2.15 5.93 -5.89
C CYS A 182 2.72 5.65 -7.27
N VAL A 183 2.92 6.71 -8.05
CA VAL A 183 3.57 6.68 -9.34
C VAL A 183 5.01 7.13 -9.16
N MET A 184 5.94 6.39 -9.73
CA MET A 184 7.37 6.66 -9.70
C MET A 184 7.90 6.70 -11.13
N LYS A 185 9.00 7.44 -11.30
CA LYS A 185 9.68 7.61 -12.58
C LYS A 185 11.17 7.36 -12.39
N TRP A 186 11.77 6.66 -13.35
CA TRP A 186 13.21 6.44 -13.38
C TRP A 186 13.75 6.26 -14.81
N PRO A 187 15.08 6.39 -15.03
CA PRO A 187 15.71 6.15 -16.32
C PRO A 187 15.46 4.74 -16.87
N ALA A 188 15.27 4.63 -18.18
CA ALA A 188 14.91 3.41 -18.89
C ALA A 188 16.04 2.38 -18.98
N ASP A 189 17.28 2.82 -18.84
CA ASP A 189 18.48 2.00 -18.88
C ASP A 189 18.84 1.39 -17.51
N ARG A 190 18.01 1.63 -16.49
CA ARG A 190 18.26 1.23 -15.11
C ARG A 190 17.16 0.31 -14.57
N ALA A 191 17.57 -0.60 -13.70
CA ALA A 191 16.64 -1.38 -12.89
C ALA A 191 16.02 -0.52 -11.78
N TYR A 192 14.79 -0.84 -11.41
CA TYR A 192 14.11 -0.18 -10.30
C TYR A 192 14.82 -0.44 -8.96
N ASP A 193 14.85 0.57 -8.09
CA ASP A 193 15.51 0.53 -6.78
C ASP A 193 14.65 1.26 -5.75
N ILE A 194 13.95 0.49 -4.92
CA ILE A 194 12.93 0.99 -3.99
C ILE A 194 13.17 0.41 -2.60
N ARG A 195 12.99 1.25 -1.58
CA ARG A 195 12.94 0.82 -0.17
C ARG A 195 11.53 0.98 0.33
N TRP A 196 11.02 -0.04 1.01
CA TRP A 196 9.70 0.02 1.60
C TRP A 196 9.73 -0.51 3.02
N ASN A 197 8.78 -0.07 3.82
CA ASN A 197 8.64 -0.42 5.22
C ASN A 197 7.17 -0.37 5.62
N ALA A 198 6.79 -1.18 6.59
CA ALA A 198 5.49 -1.10 7.25
C ALA A 198 5.68 -1.09 8.76
N GLU A 199 5.07 -0.10 9.42
CA GLU A 199 5.08 -0.02 10.88
C GLU A 199 3.67 -0.23 11.42
N ILE A 200 3.52 -1.13 12.37
CA ILE A 200 2.26 -1.41 13.05
C ILE A 200 2.44 -1.06 14.53
N LYS A 201 1.44 -0.41 15.12
CA LYS A 201 1.37 -0.13 16.55
C LYS A 201 0.09 -0.72 17.10
N ALA A 202 0.19 -1.45 18.20
CA ALA A 202 -0.94 -1.93 18.99
C ALA A 202 -0.69 -1.68 20.48
N THR A 203 -1.76 -1.61 21.27
CA THR A 203 -1.71 -1.47 22.73
C THR A 203 -2.68 -2.43 23.40
N PRO A 204 -2.52 -2.72 24.71
CA PRO A 204 -3.53 -3.42 25.48
C PRO A 204 -4.86 -2.65 25.49
N LYS A 205 -5.98 -3.38 25.60
CA LYS A 205 -7.31 -2.80 25.83
C LYS A 205 -7.46 -2.28 27.26
#